data_AF-B4JCX6-F1
#
_entry.id   AF-B4JCX6-F1
#
_cell.length_a   1.000
_cell.length_b   1.000
_cell.length_c   1.000
_cell.angle_alpha   90.00
_cell.angle_beta   90.00
_cell.angle_gamma   90.00
#
_symmetry.space_group_name_H-M   'P 1'
#
loop_
_entity.id
_entity.type
_entity.pdbx_description
1 polymer ?
#
loop_
_entity_poly.entity_id
_entity_poly.type
_entity_poly.pdbx_seq_one_letter_code
_entity_poly.pdbx_strand_id
1 'polypeptide(L)'
;MEQICGAVEPLFPCREASIRTLCELIGHCNEAYPPAIYIFGHSGTGKTSLTKAILQQCERQQKVRTVQLNAIECYTTKILLENVLDALAPEEQQPAESLVADNMLEFVEQLRRWHGKSARGFLIAVDNAERLRDMDANVLPVLLRLQQLTGLNICVLLLSQLPFEKYYNKTGLSEIIPVHLAQYNKTETLRILSSDFDQLKRQLQLQLDGDRLAICEQSLTPEFYSNYLNLFLSVFYKACRDVPELRLTARKCFAVYMEPVLDGSVECTDVSRLWRHIAGPLRSALTQIYLRVEKPLGEPDIEDQSVRRLAQSLELPYYGKFLLIAAFLASHNSAKQDKRLFVKHHGKQRKRMQTVNARAKNAEKMSTTLGPKSFSIDRLLAIFYAILDEKVGLTCNLLSQISTLVHLKLLAFVSGEQNIMDGSAKLQCTVGLEFVLYIGKVVGFNVRQYLCDFM
;
A
#
# COMPACT_ATOMS: atom_id res chain seq x y z
N MET A 1 -34.52 -3.45 -12.85
CA MET A 1 -33.29 -3.04 -13.55
C MET A 1 -33.15 -1.52 -13.69
N GLU A 2 -33.95 -0.83 -14.50
CA GLU A 2 -33.74 0.61 -14.81
C GLU A 2 -33.72 1.53 -13.59
N GLN A 3 -34.55 1.26 -12.58
CA GLN A 3 -34.58 2.03 -11.33
C GLN A 3 -33.30 1.86 -10.48
N ILE A 4 -32.65 0.69 -10.53
CA ILE A 4 -31.39 0.44 -9.83
C ILE A 4 -30.28 1.19 -10.55
N CYS A 5 -30.19 1.04 -11.88
CA CYS A 5 -29.13 1.69 -12.64
C CYS A 5 -29.28 3.23 -12.57
N GLY A 6 -30.49 3.78 -12.67
CA GLY A 6 -30.74 5.21 -12.52
C GLY A 6 -30.40 5.79 -11.14
N ALA A 7 -30.43 4.97 -10.08
CA ALA A 7 -30.01 5.40 -8.74
C ALA A 7 -28.47 5.34 -8.54
N VAL A 8 -27.77 4.45 -9.25
CA VAL A 8 -26.33 4.19 -9.10
C VAL A 8 -25.48 5.03 -10.08
N GLU A 9 -25.96 5.24 -11.30
CA GLU A 9 -25.30 6.07 -12.32
C GLU A 9 -24.88 7.48 -11.83
N PRO A 10 -25.67 8.26 -11.06
CA PRO A 10 -25.24 9.57 -10.59
C PRO A 10 -24.11 9.50 -9.54
N LEU A 11 -23.99 8.40 -8.81
CA LEU A 11 -22.94 8.21 -7.80
C LEU A 11 -21.61 7.77 -8.42
N PHE A 12 -21.67 7.06 -9.53
CA PHE A 12 -20.49 6.48 -10.21
C PHE A 12 -20.43 6.93 -11.68
N PRO A 13 -20.01 8.18 -11.94
CA PRO A 13 -19.83 8.66 -13.31
C PRO A 13 -18.79 7.82 -14.05
N CYS A 14 -18.95 7.72 -15.38
CA CYS A 14 -18.07 6.96 -16.29
C CYS A 14 -18.09 5.43 -16.10
N ARG A 15 -19.06 4.88 -15.35
CA ARG A 15 -19.25 3.42 -15.17
C ARG A 15 -20.57 2.87 -15.70
N GLU A 16 -21.25 3.62 -16.55
CA GLU A 16 -22.58 3.28 -17.09
C GLU A 16 -22.62 1.88 -17.73
N ALA A 17 -21.64 1.55 -18.58
CA ALA A 17 -21.59 0.24 -19.24
C ALA A 17 -21.46 -0.92 -18.25
N SER A 18 -20.55 -0.80 -17.27
CA SER A 18 -20.34 -1.84 -16.26
C SER A 18 -21.52 -1.96 -15.29
N ILE A 19 -22.16 -0.83 -14.95
CA ILE A 19 -23.39 -0.81 -14.16
C ILE A 19 -24.49 -1.54 -14.90
N ARG A 20 -24.68 -1.27 -16.20
CA ARG A 20 -25.69 -1.94 -17.02
C ARG A 20 -25.44 -3.45 -17.10
N THR A 21 -24.21 -3.89 -17.36
CA THR A 21 -23.88 -5.33 -17.37
C THR A 21 -24.13 -6.00 -16.01
N LEU A 22 -23.79 -5.35 -14.90
CA LEU A 22 -24.08 -5.90 -13.56
C LEU A 22 -25.59 -5.88 -13.25
N CYS A 23 -26.29 -4.82 -13.64
CA CYS A 23 -27.75 -4.73 -13.56
C CYS A 23 -28.43 -5.84 -14.39
N GLU A 24 -27.92 -6.16 -15.58
CA GLU A 24 -28.45 -7.23 -16.44
C GLU A 24 -28.29 -8.61 -15.79
N LEU A 25 -27.18 -8.85 -15.08
CA LEU A 25 -26.92 -10.13 -14.43
C LEU A 25 -27.64 -10.31 -13.08
N ILE A 26 -27.87 -9.22 -12.33
CA ILE A 26 -28.32 -9.26 -10.92
C ILE A 26 -29.68 -8.57 -10.72
N GLY A 27 -30.15 -7.80 -11.70
CA GLY A 27 -31.14 -6.76 -11.47
C GLY A 27 -32.60 -7.20 -11.42
N HIS A 28 -32.92 -8.49 -11.60
CA HIS A 28 -34.26 -9.04 -11.35
C HIS A 28 -34.20 -10.27 -10.45
N CYS A 29 -34.83 -10.18 -9.27
CA CYS A 29 -34.91 -11.29 -8.32
C CYS A 29 -35.79 -12.47 -8.77
N ASN A 30 -36.61 -12.30 -9.81
CA ASN A 30 -37.43 -13.37 -10.37
C ASN A 30 -36.66 -14.21 -11.40
N GLU A 31 -35.55 -13.71 -11.91
CA GLU A 31 -34.68 -14.43 -12.84
C GLU A 31 -33.64 -15.22 -12.04
N ALA A 32 -33.17 -16.33 -12.62
CA ALA A 32 -32.10 -17.12 -12.01
C ALA A 32 -30.78 -16.36 -12.16
N TYR A 33 -30.11 -16.10 -11.04
CA TYR A 33 -28.81 -15.47 -11.07
C TYR A 33 -27.74 -16.44 -11.60
N PRO A 34 -26.64 -15.93 -12.16
CA PRO A 34 -25.45 -16.74 -12.35
C PRO A 34 -24.89 -17.19 -10.99
N PRO A 35 -24.24 -18.37 -10.90
CA PRO A 35 -23.77 -18.92 -9.63
C PRO A 35 -22.67 -18.06 -9.01
N ALA A 36 -21.80 -17.50 -9.85
CA ALA A 36 -20.76 -16.59 -9.41
C ALA A 36 -20.41 -15.56 -10.50
N ILE A 37 -20.01 -14.37 -10.06
CA ILE A 37 -19.50 -13.29 -10.91
C ILE A 37 -18.16 -12.84 -10.33
N TYR A 38 -17.15 -12.70 -11.19
CA TYR A 38 -15.82 -12.26 -10.81
C TYR A 38 -15.56 -10.85 -11.31
N ILE A 39 -15.55 -9.87 -10.41
CA ILE A 39 -15.27 -8.48 -10.78
C ILE A 39 -13.81 -8.17 -10.43
N PHE A 40 -13.02 -7.84 -11.46
CA PHE A 40 -11.60 -7.54 -11.27
C PHE A 40 -11.17 -6.22 -11.89
N GLY A 41 -10.20 -5.60 -11.25
CA GLY A 41 -9.60 -4.34 -11.69
C GLY A 41 -8.64 -3.79 -10.65
N HIS A 42 -7.84 -2.79 -11.03
CA HIS A 42 -6.83 -2.21 -10.13
C HIS A 42 -7.45 -1.55 -8.89
N SER A 43 -6.64 -1.28 -7.86
CA SER A 43 -7.04 -0.39 -6.76
C SER A 43 -7.53 0.96 -7.30
N GLY A 44 -8.48 1.59 -6.64
CA GLY A 44 -9.00 2.90 -7.05
C GLY A 44 -10.11 2.90 -8.10
N THR A 45 -10.46 1.76 -8.69
CA THR A 45 -11.52 1.69 -9.72
C THR A 45 -12.95 1.70 -9.15
N GLY A 46 -13.10 1.75 -7.83
CA GLY A 46 -14.40 1.86 -7.16
C GLY A 46 -15.20 0.56 -7.05
N LYS A 47 -14.59 -0.61 -7.29
CA LYS A 47 -15.26 -1.93 -7.28
C LYS A 47 -16.10 -2.16 -6.01
N THR A 48 -15.46 -2.06 -4.86
CA THR A 48 -16.09 -2.26 -3.54
C THR A 48 -17.25 -1.30 -3.30
N SER A 49 -17.06 0.00 -3.60
CA SER A 49 -18.11 1.01 -3.45
C SER A 49 -19.27 0.80 -4.42
N LEU A 50 -18.97 0.40 -5.66
CA LEU A 50 -19.96 0.12 -6.69
C LEU A 50 -20.82 -1.09 -6.32
N THR A 51 -20.19 -2.21 -5.95
CA THR A 51 -20.89 -3.41 -5.52
C THR A 51 -21.72 -3.13 -4.27
N LYS A 52 -21.19 -2.40 -3.30
CA LYS A 52 -21.94 -1.97 -2.11
C LYS A 52 -23.19 -1.17 -2.46
N ALA A 53 -23.07 -0.18 -3.35
CA ALA A 53 -24.19 0.63 -3.75
C ALA A 53 -25.25 -0.19 -4.51
N ILE A 54 -24.84 -1.09 -5.39
CA ILE A 54 -25.76 -1.99 -6.11
C ILE A 54 -26.49 -2.90 -5.13
N LEU A 55 -25.78 -3.54 -4.19
CA LEU A 55 -26.39 -4.41 -3.18
C LEU A 55 -27.41 -3.67 -2.30
N GLN A 56 -27.06 -2.47 -1.82
CA GLN A 56 -27.98 -1.64 -1.03
C GLN A 56 -29.24 -1.24 -1.81
N GLN A 57 -29.12 -0.98 -3.11
CA GLN A 57 -30.29 -0.68 -3.95
C GLN A 57 -31.12 -1.93 -4.24
N CYS A 58 -30.48 -3.08 -4.44
CA CYS A 58 -31.16 -4.37 -4.59
C CYS A 58 -31.98 -4.72 -3.34
N GLU A 59 -31.43 -4.54 -2.15
CA GLU A 59 -32.11 -4.79 -0.87
C GLU A 59 -33.31 -3.85 -0.65
N ARG A 60 -33.21 -2.58 -1.06
CA ARG A 60 -34.31 -1.61 -0.93
C ARG A 60 -35.45 -1.86 -1.91
N GLN A 61 -35.13 -2.22 -3.15
CA GLN A 61 -36.11 -2.32 -4.24
C GLN A 61 -36.67 -3.74 -4.39
N GLN A 62 -35.97 -4.76 -3.88
CA GLN A 62 -36.32 -6.17 -4.06
C GLN A 62 -36.24 -6.91 -2.73
N LYS A 63 -37.00 -8.01 -2.60
CA LYS A 63 -36.89 -8.95 -1.47
C LYS A 63 -35.65 -9.86 -1.61
N VAL A 64 -34.48 -9.23 -1.74
CA VAL A 64 -33.18 -9.89 -1.87
C VAL A 64 -32.37 -9.58 -0.61
N ARG A 65 -31.70 -10.60 -0.07
CA ARG A 65 -30.76 -10.38 1.04
C ARG A 65 -29.36 -10.27 0.51
N THR A 66 -28.64 -9.28 1.02
CA THR A 66 -27.31 -8.98 0.54
C THR A 66 -26.32 -8.98 1.68
N VAL A 67 -25.13 -9.52 1.42
CA VAL A 67 -24.05 -9.58 2.38
C VAL A 67 -22.78 -9.12 1.69
N GLN A 68 -22.02 -8.26 2.38
CA GLN A 68 -20.72 -7.80 1.93
C GLN A 68 -19.69 -8.10 3.01
N LEU A 69 -18.63 -8.81 2.62
CA LEU A 69 -17.61 -9.34 3.51
C LEU A 69 -16.23 -9.04 2.97
N ASN A 70 -15.27 -8.86 3.87
CA ASN A 70 -13.87 -8.73 3.51
C ASN A 70 -13.13 -10.03 3.83
N ALA A 71 -12.55 -10.67 2.82
CA ALA A 71 -11.81 -11.92 3.02
C ALA A 71 -10.54 -11.74 3.87
N ILE A 72 -10.05 -10.51 4.07
CA ILE A 72 -8.91 -10.24 4.96
C ILE A 72 -9.33 -10.36 6.44
N GLU A 73 -10.55 -9.94 6.78
CA GLU A 73 -11.09 -10.04 8.14
C GLU A 73 -11.40 -11.51 8.49
N CYS A 74 -11.71 -12.32 7.48
CA CYS A 74 -12.02 -13.72 7.60
C CYS A 74 -10.75 -14.59 7.54
N TYR A 75 -9.94 -14.59 8.61
CA TYR A 75 -8.72 -15.40 8.68
C TYR A 75 -8.97 -16.91 8.89
N THR A 76 -10.19 -17.30 9.25
CA THR A 76 -10.62 -18.71 9.30
C THR A 76 -11.88 -18.92 8.46
N THR A 77 -12.07 -20.14 7.95
CA THR A 77 -13.29 -20.53 7.23
C THR A 77 -14.53 -20.38 8.12
N LYS A 78 -14.44 -20.71 9.41
CA LYS A 78 -15.56 -20.57 10.35
C LYS A 78 -16.09 -19.13 10.43
N ILE A 79 -15.19 -18.16 10.57
CA ILE A 79 -15.57 -16.72 10.63
C ILE A 79 -16.25 -16.28 9.33
N LEU A 80 -15.77 -16.75 8.18
CA LEU A 80 -16.40 -16.46 6.90
C LEU A 80 -17.84 -17.00 6.88
N LEU A 81 -18.05 -18.25 7.30
CA LEU A 81 -19.36 -18.89 7.27
C LEU A 81 -20.33 -18.25 8.26
N GLU A 82 -19.90 -18.01 9.50
CA GLU A 82 -20.71 -17.35 10.54
C GLU A 82 -21.14 -15.95 10.09
N ASN A 83 -20.22 -15.13 9.59
CA ASN A 83 -20.56 -13.78 9.11
C ASN A 83 -21.52 -13.80 7.91
N VAL A 84 -21.39 -14.79 7.00
CA VAL A 84 -22.35 -14.95 5.90
C VAL A 84 -23.72 -15.35 6.45
N LEU A 85 -23.78 -16.32 7.36
CA LEU A 85 -25.04 -16.82 7.91
C LEU A 85 -25.77 -15.75 8.71
N ASP A 86 -25.07 -15.07 9.62
CA ASP A 86 -25.64 -14.02 10.47
C ASP A 86 -26.25 -12.90 9.62
N ALA A 87 -25.57 -12.52 8.53
CA ALA A 87 -26.04 -11.45 7.68
C ALA A 87 -27.12 -11.88 6.66
N LEU A 88 -27.21 -13.18 6.30
CA LEU A 88 -28.29 -13.72 5.47
C LEU A 88 -29.51 -14.20 6.28
N ALA A 89 -29.38 -14.35 7.60
CA ALA A 89 -30.39 -14.91 8.48
C ALA A 89 -31.71 -14.12 8.44
N PRO A 90 -32.87 -14.81 8.48
CA PRO A 90 -34.16 -14.13 8.59
C PRO A 90 -34.35 -13.48 9.95
N GLU A 91 -34.90 -12.26 9.96
CA GLU A 91 -35.27 -11.50 11.17
C GLU A 91 -36.12 -12.34 12.15
N GLU A 92 -36.90 -13.30 11.65
CA GLU A 92 -37.70 -14.24 12.45
C GLU A 92 -36.87 -15.19 13.35
N GLN A 93 -35.55 -15.31 13.16
CA GLN A 93 -34.66 -16.19 13.94
C GLN A 93 -33.76 -15.46 14.95
N GLN A 94 -33.84 -14.13 15.05
CA GLN A 94 -33.11 -13.36 16.06
C GLN A 94 -33.98 -13.26 17.32
N PRO A 95 -34.01 -14.30 18.21
CA PRO A 95 -32.99 -14.35 19.26
C PRO A 95 -32.68 -15.74 19.90
N ALA A 96 -32.81 -16.90 19.21
CA ALA A 96 -32.76 -18.19 19.93
C ALA A 96 -31.46 -19.01 19.83
N GLU A 97 -30.73 -19.00 18.70
CA GLU A 97 -29.49 -19.78 18.56
C GLU A 97 -28.50 -18.97 17.72
N SER A 98 -27.30 -18.73 18.26
CA SER A 98 -26.15 -18.29 17.45
C SER A 98 -26.00 -19.27 16.28
N LEU A 99 -26.11 -18.78 15.05
CA LEU A 99 -25.96 -19.59 13.84
C LEU A 99 -24.48 -19.97 13.67
N VAL A 100 -24.06 -20.98 14.43
CA VAL A 100 -22.71 -21.53 14.33
C VAL A 100 -22.67 -22.50 13.16
N ALA A 101 -21.67 -22.33 12.29
CA ALA A 101 -21.31 -23.32 11.29
C ALA A 101 -19.85 -23.67 11.46
N ASP A 102 -19.58 -24.86 11.99
CA ASP A 102 -18.21 -25.34 12.19
C ASP A 102 -17.60 -25.82 10.85
N ASN A 103 -18.45 -26.28 9.93
CA ASN A 103 -18.05 -26.84 8.64
C ASN A 103 -18.86 -26.30 7.46
N MET A 104 -18.27 -26.37 6.25
CA MET A 104 -18.96 -26.00 5.00
C MET A 104 -20.23 -26.82 4.75
N LEU A 105 -20.31 -28.06 5.24
CA LEU A 105 -21.50 -28.91 5.11
C LEU A 105 -22.67 -28.34 5.91
N GLU A 106 -22.45 -28.04 7.20
CA GLU A 106 -23.45 -27.43 8.08
C GLU A 106 -23.92 -26.09 7.52
N PHE A 107 -22.99 -25.28 6.99
CA PHE A 107 -23.31 -24.03 6.30
C PHE A 107 -24.29 -24.25 5.13
N VAL A 108 -24.01 -25.21 4.24
CA VAL A 108 -24.90 -25.52 3.10
C VAL A 108 -26.25 -26.06 3.55
N GLU A 109 -26.28 -26.89 4.59
CA GLU A 109 -27.52 -27.41 5.16
C GLU A 109 -28.38 -26.30 5.78
N GLN A 110 -27.77 -25.38 6.53
CA GLN A 110 -28.45 -24.23 7.12
C GLN A 110 -29.02 -23.30 6.03
N LEU A 111 -28.24 -23.00 4.98
CA LEU A 111 -28.74 -22.26 3.82
C LEU A 111 -29.93 -22.98 3.17
N ARG A 112 -29.85 -24.30 2.98
CA ARG A 112 -30.95 -25.07 2.39
C ARG A 112 -32.24 -25.02 3.23
N ARG A 113 -32.15 -24.88 4.56
CA ARG A 113 -33.34 -24.70 5.42
C ARG A 113 -34.10 -23.39 5.16
N TRP A 114 -33.46 -22.41 4.53
CA TRP A 114 -34.09 -21.15 4.11
C TRP A 114 -34.77 -21.23 2.75
N HIS A 115 -34.70 -22.39 2.08
CA HIS A 115 -35.45 -22.65 0.85
C HIS A 115 -36.96 -22.47 1.09
N GLY A 116 -37.57 -21.54 0.34
CA GLY A 116 -39.00 -21.21 0.43
C GLY A 116 -39.39 -20.19 1.50
N LYS A 117 -38.45 -19.66 2.30
CA LYS A 117 -38.74 -18.63 3.32
C LYS A 117 -38.38 -17.21 2.84
N SER A 118 -39.38 -16.33 2.75
CA SER A 118 -39.39 -14.85 2.60
C SER A 118 -38.49 -14.13 1.57
N ALA A 119 -37.26 -14.56 1.31
CA ALA A 119 -36.34 -13.95 0.35
C ALA A 119 -36.38 -14.66 -1.01
N ARG A 120 -36.41 -13.90 -2.09
CA ARG A 120 -36.44 -14.45 -3.47
C ARG A 120 -35.05 -14.70 -4.06
N GLY A 121 -34.01 -14.11 -3.46
CA GLY A 121 -32.63 -14.31 -3.86
C GLY A 121 -31.65 -13.85 -2.78
N PHE A 122 -30.42 -14.34 -2.88
CA PHE A 122 -29.32 -14.01 -1.97
C PHE A 122 -28.10 -13.57 -2.77
N LEU A 123 -27.47 -12.46 -2.37
CA LEU A 123 -26.27 -11.93 -3.01
C LEU A 123 -25.16 -11.85 -1.97
N ILE A 124 -24.03 -12.49 -2.25
CA ILE A 124 -22.87 -12.53 -1.37
C ILE A 124 -21.71 -11.85 -2.09
N ALA A 125 -21.27 -10.70 -1.62
CA ALA A 125 -20.07 -10.05 -2.11
C ALA A 125 -18.88 -10.28 -1.18
N VAL A 126 -17.80 -10.81 -1.75
CA VAL A 126 -16.53 -11.01 -1.05
C VAL A 126 -15.48 -10.06 -1.61
N ASP A 127 -15.17 -9.02 -0.84
CA ASP A 127 -14.07 -8.09 -1.04
C ASP A 127 -12.72 -8.79 -0.80
N ASN A 128 -11.71 -8.39 -1.57
CA ASN A 128 -10.35 -8.93 -1.53
C ASN A 128 -10.31 -10.47 -1.62
N ALA A 129 -11.06 -11.02 -2.58
CA ALA A 129 -11.20 -12.46 -2.82
C ALA A 129 -9.86 -13.20 -3.05
N GLU A 130 -8.75 -12.48 -3.28
CA GLU A 130 -7.40 -13.05 -3.39
C GLU A 130 -6.97 -13.84 -2.16
N ARG A 131 -7.51 -13.53 -0.97
CA ARG A 131 -7.27 -14.31 0.25
C ARG A 131 -7.94 -15.68 0.25
N LEU A 132 -9.03 -15.88 -0.50
CA LEU A 132 -9.73 -17.17 -0.55
C LEU A 132 -8.86 -18.30 -1.13
N ARG A 133 -7.82 -17.96 -1.89
CA ARG A 133 -6.86 -18.96 -2.41
C ARG A 133 -5.88 -19.47 -1.33
N ASP A 134 -5.63 -18.65 -0.32
CA ASP A 134 -4.69 -18.93 0.78
C ASP A 134 -5.41 -19.61 1.96
N MET A 135 -6.76 -19.59 1.97
CA MET A 135 -7.62 -20.33 2.90
C MET A 135 -7.70 -21.82 2.53
N ASP A 136 -8.60 -22.56 3.19
CA ASP A 136 -8.82 -23.98 2.89
C ASP A 136 -9.21 -24.18 1.41
N ALA A 137 -8.58 -25.17 0.76
CA ALA A 137 -8.67 -25.38 -0.69
C ALA A 137 -10.09 -25.68 -1.21
N ASN A 138 -11.00 -26.07 -0.31
CA ASN A 138 -12.40 -26.36 -0.60
C ASN A 138 -13.32 -25.12 -0.59
N VAL A 139 -12.92 -24.01 0.03
CA VAL A 139 -13.78 -22.82 0.20
C VAL A 139 -14.18 -22.23 -1.14
N LEU A 140 -13.20 -21.92 -1.99
CA LEU A 140 -13.45 -21.31 -3.30
C LEU A 140 -14.31 -22.21 -4.21
N PRO A 141 -14.00 -23.51 -4.43
CA PRO A 141 -14.86 -24.39 -5.21
C PRO A 141 -16.31 -24.48 -4.72
N VAL A 142 -16.51 -24.51 -3.39
CA VAL A 142 -17.86 -24.58 -2.78
C VAL A 142 -18.61 -23.28 -2.99
N LEU A 143 -17.98 -22.12 -2.79
CA LEU A 143 -18.60 -20.82 -3.03
C LEU A 143 -19.03 -20.65 -4.50
N LEU A 144 -18.21 -21.09 -5.46
CA LEU A 144 -18.55 -21.04 -6.88
C LEU A 144 -19.73 -21.95 -7.28
N ARG A 145 -19.97 -23.04 -6.52
CA ARG A 145 -21.07 -23.98 -6.75
C ARG A 145 -22.20 -23.83 -5.73
N LEU A 146 -22.20 -22.76 -4.94
CA LEU A 146 -23.10 -22.62 -3.80
C LEU A 146 -24.57 -22.66 -4.20
N GLN A 147 -24.90 -22.05 -5.35
CA GLN A 147 -26.23 -22.10 -5.95
C GLN A 147 -26.72 -23.53 -6.22
N GLN A 148 -25.84 -24.38 -6.78
CA GLN A 148 -26.15 -25.78 -7.10
C GLN A 148 -26.27 -26.65 -5.83
N LEU A 149 -25.41 -26.40 -4.84
CA LEU A 149 -25.40 -27.17 -3.59
C LEU A 149 -26.60 -26.88 -2.69
N THR A 150 -27.05 -25.62 -2.67
CA THR A 150 -28.17 -25.17 -1.83
C THR A 150 -29.52 -25.28 -2.51
N GLY A 151 -29.56 -25.30 -3.85
CA GLY A 151 -30.81 -25.23 -4.62
C GLY A 151 -31.52 -23.88 -4.49
N LEU A 152 -30.82 -22.85 -4.00
CA LEU A 152 -31.34 -21.49 -3.82
C LEU A 152 -30.87 -20.58 -4.95
N ASN A 153 -31.59 -19.48 -5.18
CA ASN A 153 -31.15 -18.43 -6.10
C ASN A 153 -30.07 -17.54 -5.44
N ILE A 154 -28.83 -18.04 -5.37
CA ILE A 154 -27.67 -17.36 -4.78
C ILE A 154 -26.67 -16.96 -5.86
N CYS A 155 -26.15 -15.73 -5.79
CA CYS A 155 -25.01 -15.28 -6.57
C CYS A 155 -23.85 -14.85 -5.66
N VAL A 156 -22.66 -15.38 -5.93
CA VAL A 156 -21.43 -14.99 -5.25
C VAL A 156 -20.62 -14.03 -6.12
N LEU A 157 -20.48 -12.78 -5.67
CA LEU A 157 -19.66 -11.74 -6.27
C LEU A 157 -18.27 -11.75 -5.65
N LEU A 158 -17.24 -12.06 -6.43
CA LEU A 158 -15.86 -12.06 -5.99
C LEU A 158 -15.16 -10.79 -6.50
N LEU A 159 -14.58 -10.00 -5.60
CA LEU A 159 -13.91 -8.74 -5.93
C LEU A 159 -12.40 -8.87 -5.69
N SER A 160 -11.58 -8.64 -6.73
CA SER A 160 -10.12 -8.71 -6.61
C SER A 160 -9.39 -7.81 -7.60
N GLN A 161 -8.08 -7.67 -7.42
CA GLN A 161 -7.18 -7.00 -8.37
C GLN A 161 -6.55 -7.97 -9.38
N LEU A 162 -6.56 -9.27 -9.09
CA LEU A 162 -5.89 -10.28 -9.90
C LEU A 162 -6.79 -10.73 -11.06
N PRO A 163 -6.22 -11.20 -12.18
CA PRO A 163 -6.98 -11.97 -13.16
C PRO A 163 -7.44 -13.31 -12.57
N PHE A 164 -8.58 -13.83 -13.04
CA PHE A 164 -9.15 -15.09 -12.53
C PHE A 164 -8.25 -16.31 -12.78
N GLU A 165 -7.37 -16.25 -13.79
CA GLU A 165 -6.40 -17.32 -14.09
C GLU A 165 -5.51 -17.72 -12.91
N LYS A 166 -5.27 -16.80 -11.98
CA LYS A 166 -4.46 -17.05 -10.78
C LYS A 166 -5.20 -17.80 -9.68
N TYR A 167 -6.50 -18.05 -9.85
CA TYR A 167 -7.35 -18.76 -8.88
C TYR A 167 -7.48 -20.25 -9.18
N TYR A 168 -7.04 -20.71 -10.36
CA TYR A 168 -7.19 -22.12 -10.72
C TYR A 168 -6.42 -23.04 -9.76
N ASN A 169 -7.18 -23.86 -9.04
CA ASN A 169 -6.65 -24.93 -8.19
C ASN A 169 -6.37 -26.19 -9.02
N LYS A 170 -5.53 -27.08 -8.48
CA LYS A 170 -5.15 -28.36 -9.12
C LYS A 170 -6.36 -29.26 -9.45
N THR A 171 -7.47 -29.09 -8.75
CA THR A 171 -8.70 -29.89 -8.87
C THR A 171 -9.69 -29.36 -9.90
N GLY A 172 -9.38 -28.24 -10.56
CA GLY A 172 -10.31 -27.52 -11.44
C GLY A 172 -11.33 -26.68 -10.67
N LEU A 173 -11.85 -25.64 -11.32
CA LEU A 173 -12.89 -24.75 -10.79
C LEU A 173 -14.08 -24.71 -11.76
N SER A 174 -15.25 -24.32 -11.24
CA SER A 174 -16.39 -23.98 -12.10
C SER A 174 -16.12 -22.74 -12.92
N GLU A 175 -16.78 -22.66 -14.07
CA GLU A 175 -16.81 -21.44 -14.88
C GLU A 175 -17.47 -20.30 -14.10
N ILE A 176 -16.89 -19.11 -14.24
CA ILE A 176 -17.36 -17.87 -13.62
C ILE A 176 -17.47 -16.80 -14.71
N ILE A 177 -18.36 -15.82 -14.54
CA ILE A 177 -18.49 -14.70 -15.46
C ILE A 177 -17.51 -13.59 -15.04
N PRO A 178 -16.43 -13.32 -15.79
CA PRO A 178 -15.51 -12.25 -15.45
C PRO A 178 -16.03 -10.89 -15.95
N VAL A 179 -16.06 -9.90 -15.06
CA VAL A 179 -16.39 -8.51 -15.37
C VAL A 179 -15.18 -7.65 -15.07
N HIS A 180 -14.63 -7.01 -16.11
CA HIS A 180 -13.45 -6.17 -15.96
C HIS A 180 -13.81 -4.70 -15.70
N LEU A 181 -13.26 -4.13 -14.62
CA LEU A 181 -13.30 -2.70 -14.33
C LEU A 181 -11.93 -2.07 -14.63
N ALA A 182 -11.77 -1.61 -15.86
CA ALA A 182 -10.57 -0.92 -16.33
C ALA A 182 -10.33 0.40 -15.58
N GLN A 183 -9.08 0.87 -15.48
CA GLN A 183 -8.79 2.20 -14.93
C GLN A 183 -9.44 3.31 -15.76
N TYR A 184 -9.76 4.41 -15.09
CA TYR A 184 -10.33 5.58 -15.74
C TYR A 184 -9.33 6.25 -16.68
N ASN A 185 -9.83 6.76 -17.79
CA ASN A 185 -9.05 7.60 -18.70
C ASN A 185 -8.80 8.99 -18.08
N LYS A 186 -7.90 9.79 -18.67
CA LYS A 186 -7.59 11.14 -18.16
C LYS A 186 -8.83 12.03 -18.15
N THR A 187 -9.64 11.97 -19.20
CA THR A 187 -10.89 12.73 -19.35
C THR A 187 -11.94 12.30 -18.33
N GLU A 188 -12.09 10.99 -18.12
CA GLU A 188 -13.00 10.42 -17.11
C GLU A 188 -12.56 10.79 -15.70
N THR A 189 -11.25 10.72 -15.41
CA THR A 189 -10.67 11.12 -14.13
C THR A 189 -10.92 12.60 -13.86
N LEU A 190 -10.74 13.46 -14.87
CA LEU A 190 -11.06 14.88 -14.77
C LEU A 190 -12.54 15.08 -14.43
N ARG A 191 -13.44 14.36 -15.12
CA ARG A 191 -14.88 14.43 -14.85
C ARG A 191 -15.22 14.01 -13.41
N ILE A 192 -14.63 12.93 -12.91
CA ILE A 192 -14.84 12.45 -11.53
C ILE A 192 -14.29 13.43 -10.50
N LEU A 193 -13.14 14.07 -10.75
CA LEU A 193 -12.60 15.08 -9.85
C LEU A 193 -13.42 16.38 -9.90
N SER A 194 -13.96 16.72 -11.08
CA SER A 194 -14.79 17.92 -11.25
C SER A 194 -16.14 17.83 -10.51
N SER A 195 -16.69 16.62 -10.31
CA SER A 195 -17.94 16.47 -9.54
C SER A 195 -17.80 16.83 -8.07
N ASP A 196 -16.58 16.89 -7.54
CA ASP A 196 -16.32 17.28 -6.15
C ASP A 196 -16.32 18.81 -5.96
N PHE A 197 -16.50 19.60 -7.03
CA PHE A 197 -16.41 21.06 -7.01
C PHE A 197 -17.40 21.71 -6.04
N ASP A 198 -18.67 21.26 -6.02
CA ASP A 198 -19.69 21.85 -5.14
C ASP A 198 -19.39 21.64 -3.66
N GLN A 199 -18.83 20.48 -3.31
CA GLN A 199 -18.41 20.18 -1.94
C GLN A 199 -17.23 21.04 -1.54
N LEU A 200 -16.26 21.19 -2.44
CA LEU A 200 -15.07 22.00 -2.22
C LEU A 200 -15.41 23.49 -2.06
N LYS A 201 -16.33 24.00 -2.89
CA LYS A 201 -16.85 25.37 -2.76
C LYS A 201 -17.45 25.62 -1.38
N ARG A 202 -18.31 24.71 -0.91
CA ARG A 202 -18.91 24.80 0.44
C ARG A 202 -17.86 24.75 1.55
N GLN A 203 -16.84 23.91 1.41
CA GLN A 203 -15.76 23.82 2.41
C GLN A 203 -14.94 25.11 2.48
N LEU A 204 -14.61 25.71 1.34
CA LEU A 204 -13.85 26.96 1.29
C LEU A 204 -14.66 28.15 1.81
N GLN A 205 -15.96 28.21 1.53
CA GLN A 205 -16.86 29.21 2.10
C GLN A 205 -16.91 29.18 3.63
N LEU A 206 -16.72 28.00 4.25
CA LEU A 206 -16.69 27.87 5.70
C LEU A 206 -15.33 28.25 6.33
N GLN A 207 -14.26 28.26 5.54
CA GLN A 207 -12.90 28.48 6.02
C GLN A 207 -12.39 29.92 5.82
N LEU A 208 -12.99 30.69 4.94
CA LEU A 208 -12.50 32.01 4.53
C LEU A 208 -13.25 33.16 5.22
N ASP A 209 -12.54 34.25 5.51
CA ASP A 209 -13.08 35.48 6.07
C ASP A 209 -13.70 36.38 4.99
N GLY A 210 -14.65 37.25 5.37
CA GLY A 210 -15.57 37.99 4.48
C GLY A 210 -14.96 38.61 3.20
N ASP A 211 -13.89 39.38 3.31
CA ASP A 211 -13.27 40.05 2.14
C ASP A 211 -12.60 39.05 1.18
N ARG A 212 -11.96 38.01 1.73
CA ARG A 212 -11.34 36.93 0.94
C ARG A 212 -12.40 36.01 0.33
N LEU A 213 -13.53 35.87 1.01
CA LEU A 213 -14.67 35.06 0.58
C LEU A 213 -15.36 35.69 -0.64
N ALA A 214 -15.54 37.02 -0.65
CA ALA A 214 -16.08 37.72 -1.81
C ALA A 214 -15.21 37.56 -3.07
N ILE A 215 -13.88 37.66 -2.92
CA ILE A 215 -12.92 37.43 -4.01
C ILE A 215 -12.95 35.96 -4.45
N CYS A 216 -13.05 35.02 -3.51
CA CYS A 216 -13.16 33.60 -3.79
C CYS A 216 -14.43 33.27 -4.59
N GLU A 217 -15.59 33.81 -4.20
CA GLU A 217 -16.85 33.52 -4.88
C GLU A 217 -16.91 34.05 -6.32
N GLN A 218 -16.27 35.20 -6.58
CA GLN A 218 -16.16 35.76 -7.92
C GLN A 218 -15.18 35.00 -8.81
N SER A 219 -14.10 34.46 -8.22
CA SER A 219 -13.02 33.76 -8.94
C SER A 219 -13.28 32.27 -9.14
N LEU A 220 -14.07 31.63 -8.26
CA LEU A 220 -14.28 30.20 -8.25
C LEU A 220 -15.34 29.77 -9.28
N THR A 221 -14.94 29.72 -10.54
CA THR A 221 -15.74 29.16 -11.64
C THR A 221 -15.43 27.68 -11.87
N PRO A 222 -16.39 26.89 -12.39
CA PRO A 222 -16.13 25.48 -12.74
C PRO A 222 -15.03 25.37 -13.82
N GLU A 223 -14.94 26.35 -14.72
CA GLU A 223 -13.89 26.42 -15.73
C GLU A 223 -12.51 26.59 -15.08
N PHE A 224 -12.39 27.50 -14.12
CA PHE A 224 -11.15 27.70 -13.36
C PHE A 224 -10.68 26.42 -12.66
N TYR A 225 -11.61 25.70 -12.01
CA TYR A 225 -11.29 24.43 -11.35
C TYR A 225 -10.90 23.34 -12.34
N SER A 226 -11.58 23.24 -13.49
CA SER A 226 -11.23 22.27 -14.55
C SER A 226 -9.86 22.55 -15.17
N ASN A 227 -9.47 23.82 -15.32
CA ASN A 227 -8.14 24.24 -15.76
C ASN A 227 -7.08 23.83 -14.73
N TYR A 228 -7.34 24.06 -13.44
CA TYR A 228 -6.48 23.58 -12.36
C TYR A 228 -6.31 22.05 -12.40
N LEU A 229 -7.41 21.30 -12.51
CA LEU A 229 -7.35 19.84 -12.58
C LEU A 229 -6.59 19.34 -13.81
N ASN A 230 -6.71 20.04 -14.95
CA ASN A 230 -5.91 19.72 -16.15
C ASN A 230 -4.41 19.89 -15.91
N LEU A 231 -4.00 20.97 -15.23
CA LEU A 231 -2.61 21.20 -14.84
C LEU A 231 -2.13 20.15 -13.84
N PHE A 232 -2.93 19.86 -12.82
CA PHE A 232 -2.64 18.82 -11.82
C PHE A 232 -2.45 17.45 -12.47
N LEU A 233 -3.41 17.01 -13.29
CA LEU A 233 -3.36 15.72 -13.99
C LEU A 233 -2.21 15.66 -15.00
N SER A 234 -1.74 16.78 -15.56
CA SER A 234 -0.58 16.77 -16.47
C SER A 234 0.72 16.27 -15.80
N VAL A 235 0.85 16.49 -14.49
CA VAL A 235 2.00 16.05 -13.68
C VAL A 235 1.73 14.69 -13.05
N PHE A 236 0.58 14.54 -12.38
CA PHE A 236 0.29 13.40 -11.52
C PHE A 236 -0.10 12.14 -12.29
N TYR A 237 -0.81 12.27 -13.41
CA TYR A 237 -1.40 11.13 -14.13
C TYR A 237 -0.37 10.15 -14.70
N LYS A 238 0.88 10.59 -14.87
CA LYS A 238 1.99 9.73 -15.30
C LYS A 238 2.42 8.74 -14.21
N ALA A 239 2.38 9.17 -12.95
CA ALA A 239 2.85 8.38 -11.81
C ALA A 239 1.71 7.67 -11.06
N CYS A 240 0.55 8.32 -10.93
CA CYS A 240 -0.59 7.80 -10.18
C CYS A 240 -1.88 7.95 -10.98
N ARG A 241 -2.66 6.86 -11.04
CA ARG A 241 -4.00 6.81 -11.66
C ARG A 241 -5.09 6.44 -10.64
N ASP A 242 -4.74 6.50 -9.35
CA ASP A 242 -5.63 6.16 -8.26
C ASP A 242 -6.50 7.36 -7.89
N VAL A 243 -7.82 7.27 -8.15
CA VAL A 243 -8.73 8.41 -8.04
C VAL A 243 -8.84 8.96 -6.61
N PRO A 244 -8.96 8.14 -5.54
CA PRO A 244 -8.97 8.62 -4.17
C PRO A 244 -7.71 9.40 -3.78
N GLU A 245 -6.52 8.95 -4.20
CA GLU A 245 -5.28 9.67 -3.91
C GLU A 245 -5.21 10.98 -4.69
N LEU A 246 -5.55 10.96 -5.98
CA LEU A 246 -5.62 12.17 -6.80
C LEU A 246 -6.60 13.18 -6.21
N ARG A 247 -7.76 12.73 -5.68
CA ARG A 247 -8.75 13.60 -5.02
C ARG A 247 -8.18 14.26 -3.76
N LEU A 248 -7.50 13.49 -2.91
CA LEU A 248 -6.95 14.01 -1.65
C LEU A 248 -5.80 14.99 -1.91
N THR A 249 -4.87 14.64 -2.80
CA THR A 249 -3.75 15.52 -3.16
C THR A 249 -4.23 16.76 -3.92
N ALA A 250 -5.22 16.64 -4.81
CA ALA A 250 -5.80 17.78 -5.51
C ALA A 250 -6.43 18.76 -4.53
N ARG A 251 -7.18 18.31 -3.51
CA ARG A 251 -7.75 19.21 -2.48
C ARG A 251 -6.66 19.97 -1.73
N LYS A 252 -5.59 19.30 -1.33
CA LYS A 252 -4.45 19.91 -0.64
C LYS A 252 -3.70 20.93 -1.52
N CYS A 253 -3.39 20.56 -2.76
CA CYS A 253 -2.70 21.45 -3.69
C CYS A 253 -3.60 22.60 -4.19
N PHE A 254 -4.93 22.45 -4.14
CA PHE A 254 -5.85 23.50 -4.55
C PHE A 254 -5.82 24.68 -3.57
N ALA A 255 -5.67 24.43 -2.26
CA ALA A 255 -5.52 25.49 -1.27
C ALA A 255 -4.32 26.41 -1.61
N VAL A 256 -3.14 25.81 -1.86
CA VAL A 256 -1.91 26.52 -2.25
C VAL A 256 -2.03 27.19 -3.62
N TYR A 257 -2.79 26.59 -4.53
CA TYR A 257 -3.07 27.20 -5.84
C TYR A 257 -3.92 28.47 -5.71
N MET A 258 -4.76 28.56 -4.69
CA MET A 258 -5.67 29.68 -4.49
C MET A 258 -5.09 30.84 -3.70
N GLU A 259 -4.05 30.62 -2.89
CA GLU A 259 -3.40 31.68 -2.10
C GLU A 259 -3.07 32.95 -2.90
N PRO A 260 -2.41 32.90 -4.08
CA PRO A 260 -2.07 34.11 -4.83
C PRO A 260 -3.27 34.89 -5.35
N VAL A 261 -4.39 34.19 -5.62
CA VAL A 261 -5.64 34.79 -6.09
C VAL A 261 -6.38 35.43 -4.92
N LEU A 262 -6.38 34.78 -3.75
CA LEU A 262 -6.95 35.34 -2.53
C LEU A 262 -6.19 36.57 -2.02
N ASP A 263 -4.88 36.63 -2.26
CA ASP A 263 -4.04 37.78 -1.93
C ASP A 263 -4.12 38.92 -2.98
N GLY A 264 -4.86 38.71 -4.08
CA GLY A 264 -5.02 39.69 -5.17
C GLY A 264 -3.76 39.92 -6.01
N SER A 265 -2.74 39.06 -5.87
CA SER A 265 -1.45 39.19 -6.55
C SER A 265 -1.47 38.75 -8.02
N VAL A 266 -2.39 37.83 -8.37
CA VAL A 266 -2.53 37.26 -9.72
C VAL A 266 -4.01 37.18 -10.09
N GLU A 267 -4.36 37.61 -11.30
CA GLU A 267 -5.70 37.48 -11.85
C GLU A 267 -6.06 36.02 -12.16
N CYS A 268 -7.35 35.68 -12.10
CA CYS A 268 -7.85 34.31 -12.31
C CYS A 268 -7.62 33.77 -13.73
N THR A 269 -7.40 34.67 -14.69
CA THR A 269 -7.14 34.40 -16.10
C THR A 269 -5.68 34.03 -16.38
N ASP A 270 -4.76 34.38 -15.49
CA ASP A 270 -3.31 34.30 -15.68
C ASP A 270 -2.74 32.90 -15.34
N VAL A 271 -3.14 31.89 -16.12
CA VAL A 271 -2.77 30.46 -15.94
C VAL A 271 -1.25 30.27 -15.84
N SER A 272 -0.46 31.03 -16.60
CA SER A 272 1.00 30.89 -16.63
C SER A 272 1.69 31.31 -15.33
N ARG A 273 1.19 32.35 -14.65
CA ARG A 273 1.75 32.81 -13.36
C ARG A 273 1.37 31.87 -12.24
N LEU A 274 0.10 31.44 -12.21
CA LEU A 274 -0.39 30.45 -11.25
C LEU A 274 0.34 29.11 -11.39
N TRP A 275 0.62 28.68 -12.62
CA TRP A 275 1.43 27.48 -12.87
C TRP A 275 2.82 27.57 -12.27
N ARG A 276 3.51 28.71 -12.42
CA ARG A 276 4.87 28.90 -11.87
C ARG A 276 4.86 28.83 -10.33
N HIS A 277 3.82 29.34 -9.69
CA HIS A 277 3.65 29.26 -8.25
C HIS A 277 3.45 27.81 -7.78
N ILE A 278 2.53 27.07 -8.43
CA ILE A 278 2.11 25.75 -7.96
C ILE A 278 3.00 24.60 -8.43
N ALA A 279 3.78 24.77 -9.50
CA ALA A 279 4.60 23.70 -10.07
C ALA A 279 5.64 23.12 -9.09
N GLY A 280 6.21 23.95 -8.21
CA GLY A 280 7.13 23.50 -7.15
C GLY A 280 6.41 22.63 -6.11
N PRO A 281 5.37 23.15 -5.42
CA PRO A 281 4.55 22.38 -4.49
C PRO A 281 3.97 21.08 -5.08
N LEU A 282 3.55 21.07 -6.35
CA LEU A 282 3.06 19.86 -7.02
C LEU A 282 4.13 18.78 -7.12
N ARG A 283 5.37 19.13 -7.44
CA ARG A 283 6.48 18.17 -7.51
C ARG A 283 6.83 17.61 -6.13
N SER A 284 6.79 18.43 -5.09
CA SER A 284 6.97 17.98 -3.70
C SER A 284 5.84 17.05 -3.26
N ALA A 285 4.59 17.41 -3.58
CA ALA A 285 3.44 16.57 -3.26
C ALA A 285 3.45 15.23 -4.03
N LEU A 286 4.05 15.20 -5.22
CA LEU A 286 4.19 13.97 -6.01
C LEU A 286 5.12 12.95 -5.33
N THR A 287 6.23 13.38 -4.73
CA THR A 287 7.15 12.46 -4.01
C THR A 287 6.51 11.92 -2.73
N GLN A 288 5.58 12.67 -2.14
CA GLN A 288 4.87 12.29 -0.92
C GLN A 288 3.48 11.68 -1.14
N ILE A 289 3.07 11.39 -2.39
CA ILE A 289 1.67 11.08 -2.72
C ILE A 289 1.04 9.95 -1.88
N TYR A 290 1.79 8.88 -1.58
CA TYR A 290 1.34 7.75 -0.75
C TYR A 290 1.75 7.88 0.72
N LEU A 291 2.59 8.85 1.06
CA LEU A 291 3.00 9.12 2.42
C LEU A 291 1.89 9.93 3.08
N ARG A 292 1.13 9.29 3.98
CA ARG A 292 0.02 9.89 4.75
C ARG A 292 0.54 10.84 5.85
N VAL A 293 1.48 11.71 5.51
CA VAL A 293 2.04 12.69 6.43
C VAL A 293 1.30 14.01 6.23
N GLU A 294 0.76 14.56 7.31
CA GLU A 294 0.21 15.90 7.33
C GLU A 294 1.34 16.90 7.56
N LYS A 295 2.13 17.17 6.51
CA LYS A 295 3.02 18.33 6.48
C LYS A 295 2.29 19.50 5.81
N PRO A 296 2.46 20.74 6.30
CA PRO A 296 2.05 21.92 5.55
C PRO A 296 2.81 21.97 4.23
N LEU A 297 2.08 22.12 3.11
CA LEU A 297 2.67 22.22 1.78
C LEU A 297 3.39 23.56 1.64
N GLY A 298 4.69 23.54 1.34
CA GLY A 298 5.49 24.76 1.14
C GLY A 298 6.85 24.73 1.83
N GLU A 299 7.09 23.82 2.78
CA GLU A 299 8.45 23.57 3.24
C GLU A 299 9.22 22.76 2.18
N PRO A 300 10.44 23.18 1.80
CA PRO A 300 11.23 22.43 0.84
C PRO A 300 11.54 21.03 1.37
N ASP A 301 11.06 20.01 0.66
CA ASP A 301 11.53 18.63 0.81
C ASP A 301 12.97 18.55 0.29
N ILE A 302 13.91 18.87 1.16
CA ILE A 302 15.27 18.37 0.98
C ILE A 302 15.23 16.92 1.47
N GLU A 303 15.23 15.95 0.56
CA GLU A 303 15.25 14.51 0.89
C GLU A 303 16.33 14.17 1.95
N ASP A 304 17.46 14.89 1.95
CA ASP A 304 18.52 14.82 2.97
C ASP A 304 18.03 15.10 4.40
N GLN A 305 17.03 15.96 4.58
CA GLN A 305 16.51 16.29 5.91
C GLN A 305 15.69 15.14 6.49
N SER A 306 15.08 14.26 5.70
CA SER A 306 14.28 13.15 6.25
C SER A 306 15.16 12.11 6.93
N VAL A 307 16.25 11.69 6.27
CA VAL A 307 17.25 10.76 6.82
C VAL A 307 18.02 11.42 7.97
N ARG A 308 18.36 12.72 7.84
CA ARG A 308 19.01 13.45 8.94
C ARG A 308 18.08 13.63 10.13
N ARG A 309 16.78 13.92 9.94
CA ARG A 309 15.78 14.00 11.01
C ARG A 309 15.58 12.64 11.67
N LEU A 310 15.52 11.54 10.91
CA LEU A 310 15.45 10.18 11.44
C LEU A 310 16.71 9.82 12.25
N ALA A 311 17.89 10.20 11.75
CA ALA A 311 19.14 9.99 12.45
C ALA A 311 19.33 10.90 13.67
N GLN A 312 18.74 12.10 13.67
CA GLN A 312 18.64 12.98 14.82
C GLN A 312 17.62 12.47 15.84
N SER A 313 16.50 11.90 15.40
CA SER A 313 15.50 11.32 16.31
C SER A 313 15.96 10.00 16.92
N LEU A 314 16.88 9.28 16.27
CA LEU A 314 17.42 8.02 16.75
C LEU A 314 18.75 8.24 17.48
N GLU A 315 18.68 8.77 18.70
CA GLU A 315 19.85 8.91 19.55
C GLU A 315 20.36 7.56 20.04
N LEU A 316 21.36 7.00 19.35
CA LEU A 316 22.04 5.77 19.75
C LEU A 316 23.16 6.03 20.76
N PRO A 317 23.41 5.11 21.72
CA PRO A 317 24.58 5.15 22.59
C PRO A 317 25.89 5.14 21.78
N TYR A 318 26.96 5.69 22.35
CA TYR A 318 28.27 5.80 21.68
C TYR A 318 28.79 4.46 21.11
N TYR A 319 28.83 3.39 21.91
CA TYR A 319 29.23 2.07 21.42
C TYR A 319 28.23 1.46 20.44
N GLY A 320 26.93 1.78 20.57
CA GLY A 320 25.90 1.39 19.61
C GLY A 320 26.14 2.01 18.22
N LYS A 321 26.57 3.27 18.18
CA LYS A 321 26.96 3.97 16.94
C LYS A 321 28.15 3.30 16.26
N PHE A 322 29.21 2.98 17.02
CA PHE A 322 30.37 2.27 16.46
C PHE A 322 30.05 0.84 16.02
N LEU A 323 29.25 0.09 16.79
CA LEU A 323 28.78 -1.24 16.39
C LEU A 323 28.01 -1.20 15.08
N LEU A 324 27.17 -0.18 14.90
CA LEU A 324 26.41 -0.02 13.66
C LEU A 324 27.30 0.34 12.47
N ILE A 325 28.28 1.23 12.66
CA ILE A 325 29.30 1.53 11.63
C ILE A 325 30.09 0.27 11.28
N ALA A 326 30.55 -0.49 12.28
CA ALA A 326 31.27 -1.74 12.07
C ALA A 326 30.44 -2.77 11.30
N ALA A 327 29.16 -2.91 11.62
CA ALA A 327 28.24 -3.81 10.93
C ALA A 327 28.01 -3.39 9.47
N PHE A 328 27.91 -2.08 9.20
CA PHE A 328 27.83 -1.56 7.85
C PHE A 328 29.09 -1.86 7.04
N LEU A 329 30.28 -1.61 7.62
CA LEU A 329 31.56 -1.94 7.00
C LEU A 329 31.70 -3.45 6.74
N ALA A 330 31.24 -4.29 7.68
CA ALA A 330 31.23 -5.74 7.51
C ALA A 330 30.31 -6.20 6.36
N SER A 331 29.17 -5.53 6.16
CA SER A 331 28.19 -5.86 5.12
C SER A 331 28.63 -5.42 3.73
N HIS A 332 29.24 -4.24 3.62
CA HIS A 332 29.66 -3.70 2.31
C HIS A 332 31.03 -4.24 1.87
N ASN A 333 32.00 -4.31 2.79
CA ASN A 333 33.33 -4.83 2.47
C ASN A 333 33.36 -6.35 2.44
N SER A 334 34.10 -6.92 1.49
CA SER A 334 34.30 -8.38 1.48
C SER A 334 35.24 -8.81 2.62
N ALA A 335 35.01 -9.99 3.21
CA ALA A 335 35.87 -10.53 4.26
C ALA A 335 37.34 -10.69 3.84
N LYS A 336 37.62 -10.75 2.54
CA LYS A 336 38.99 -10.81 1.99
C LYS A 336 39.74 -9.49 2.14
N GLN A 337 39.04 -8.36 2.23
CA GLN A 337 39.61 -7.02 2.34
C GLN A 337 39.83 -6.59 3.79
N ASP A 338 39.14 -7.19 4.77
CA ASP A 338 39.24 -6.83 6.20
C ASP A 338 40.68 -6.74 6.69
N LYS A 339 41.48 -7.72 6.28
CA LYS A 339 42.92 -7.78 6.48
C LYS A 339 43.60 -6.45 6.08
N ARG A 340 43.48 -6.04 4.81
CA ARG A 340 44.06 -4.79 4.29
C ARG A 340 43.55 -3.55 5.03
N LEU A 341 42.30 -3.55 5.47
CA LEU A 341 41.62 -2.38 6.04
C LEU A 341 41.90 -2.17 7.53
N PHE A 342 41.93 -3.25 8.32
CA PHE A 342 41.82 -3.19 9.77
C PHE A 342 43.08 -3.65 10.52
N VAL A 343 44.01 -4.33 9.85
CA VAL A 343 45.24 -4.81 10.48
C VAL A 343 46.42 -3.91 10.13
N LYS A 344 47.01 -3.28 11.16
CA LYS A 344 48.22 -2.45 11.06
C LYS A 344 49.41 -3.33 10.62
N HIS A 345 50.16 -2.90 9.60
CA HIS A 345 51.27 -3.65 8.96
C HIS A 345 50.87 -4.90 8.14
N HIS A 346 49.91 -4.77 7.23
CA HIS A 346 49.42 -5.90 6.41
C HIS A 346 50.39 -6.53 5.39
N GLY A 347 51.65 -6.09 5.34
CA GLY A 347 52.60 -6.50 4.32
C GLY A 347 52.22 -6.03 2.89
N LYS A 348 53.19 -5.94 1.99
CA LYS A 348 52.94 -5.56 0.60
C LYS A 348 52.41 -6.78 -0.17
N GLN A 349 51.14 -6.74 -0.59
CA GLN A 349 50.58 -7.78 -1.44
C GLN A 349 51.14 -7.62 -2.87
N ARG A 350 52.10 -8.46 -3.27
CA ARG A 350 52.60 -8.51 -4.66
C ARG A 350 51.50 -9.08 -5.57
N LYS A 351 50.85 -8.23 -6.36
CA LYS A 351 49.94 -8.65 -7.44
C LYS A 351 50.30 -7.96 -8.75
N ARG A 352 50.25 -8.71 -9.85
CA ARG A 352 50.58 -8.25 -11.22
C ARG A 352 49.50 -7.25 -11.69
N MET A 353 49.94 -6.03 -12.03
CA MET A 353 49.11 -4.82 -12.20
C MET A 353 47.90 -4.96 -13.14
N GLN A 354 47.99 -5.81 -14.17
CA GLN A 354 46.91 -6.02 -15.15
C GLN A 354 45.67 -6.76 -14.58
N THR A 355 45.84 -7.63 -13.58
CA THR A 355 44.72 -8.41 -13.00
C THR A 355 43.91 -7.64 -11.94
N VAL A 356 44.50 -6.57 -11.39
CA VAL A 356 43.89 -5.74 -10.34
C VAL A 356 42.89 -4.76 -10.98
N ASN A 357 43.24 -4.14 -12.11
CA ASN A 357 42.40 -3.15 -12.78
C ASN A 357 41.14 -3.76 -13.43
N ALA A 358 41.22 -5.01 -13.91
CA ALA A 358 40.07 -5.70 -14.52
C ALA A 358 39.06 -6.25 -13.49
N ARG A 359 39.52 -6.60 -12.28
CA ARG A 359 38.64 -7.04 -11.17
C ARG A 359 38.08 -5.88 -10.35
N ALA A 360 38.80 -4.78 -10.22
CA ALA A 360 38.33 -3.58 -9.50
C ALA A 360 37.10 -2.96 -10.18
N LYS A 361 37.17 -2.70 -11.49
CA LYS A 361 36.04 -2.09 -12.26
C LYS A 361 34.74 -2.89 -12.24
N ASN A 362 34.82 -4.23 -12.20
CA ASN A 362 33.65 -5.11 -12.17
C ASN A 362 33.12 -5.36 -10.74
N ALA A 363 33.98 -5.29 -9.72
CA ALA A 363 33.58 -5.46 -8.32
C ALA A 363 32.98 -4.18 -7.70
N GLU A 364 33.46 -2.99 -8.11
CA GLU A 364 32.98 -1.67 -7.64
C GLU A 364 31.49 -1.45 -7.94
N LYS A 365 31.05 -1.78 -9.15
CA LYS A 365 29.67 -1.49 -9.60
C LYS A 365 28.65 -2.59 -9.26
N MET A 366 29.11 -3.83 -9.10
CA MET A 366 28.22 -4.96 -8.79
C MET A 366 28.01 -5.17 -7.28
N SER A 367 28.94 -4.77 -6.41
CA SER A 367 28.85 -5.16 -4.99
C SER A 367 27.89 -4.29 -4.16
N THR A 368 27.70 -3.02 -4.54
CA THR A 368 26.76 -2.10 -3.87
C THR A 368 25.31 -2.28 -4.34
N THR A 369 25.12 -2.77 -5.56
CA THR A 369 23.78 -3.02 -6.16
C THR A 369 23.21 -4.40 -5.82
N LEU A 370 24.07 -5.38 -5.48
CA LEU A 370 23.66 -6.74 -5.11
C LEU A 370 23.05 -6.83 -3.70
N GLY A 371 23.28 -5.82 -2.86
CA GLY A 371 22.81 -5.76 -1.47
C GLY A 371 23.86 -6.12 -0.42
N PRO A 372 23.54 -5.93 0.88
CA PRO A 372 24.49 -6.10 1.96
C PRO A 372 24.86 -7.57 2.17
N LYS A 373 26.15 -7.88 2.37
CA LYS A 373 26.62 -9.25 2.63
C LYS A 373 26.38 -9.64 4.09
N SER A 374 26.22 -10.94 4.32
CA SER A 374 26.12 -11.47 5.67
C SER A 374 27.49 -11.58 6.35
N PHE A 375 27.53 -11.44 7.68
CA PHE A 375 28.74 -11.53 8.50
C PHE A 375 28.45 -12.24 9.83
N SER A 376 29.48 -12.82 10.46
CA SER A 376 29.36 -13.41 11.81
C SER A 376 29.56 -12.35 12.89
N ILE A 377 29.07 -12.64 14.10
CA ILE A 377 29.27 -11.78 15.28
C ILE A 377 30.77 -11.59 15.55
N ASP A 378 31.58 -12.64 15.39
CA ASP A 378 33.03 -12.53 15.58
C ASP A 378 33.67 -11.51 14.64
N ARG A 379 33.24 -11.50 13.37
CA ARG A 379 33.73 -10.54 12.38
C ARG A 379 33.29 -9.11 12.73
N LEU A 380 32.05 -8.95 13.21
CA LEU A 380 31.54 -7.67 13.70
C LEU A 380 32.39 -7.14 14.86
N LEU A 381 32.61 -7.96 15.90
CA LEU A 381 33.40 -7.58 17.06
C LEU A 381 34.85 -7.28 16.68
N ALA A 382 35.45 -8.07 15.77
CA ALA A 382 36.79 -7.82 15.28
C ALA A 382 36.91 -6.47 14.56
N ILE A 383 35.94 -6.12 13.71
CA ILE A 383 35.91 -4.81 13.04
C ILE A 383 35.65 -3.69 14.06
N PHE A 384 34.73 -3.90 15.00
CA PHE A 384 34.43 -2.94 16.08
C PHE A 384 35.68 -2.59 16.89
N TYR A 385 36.42 -3.60 17.36
CA TYR A 385 37.67 -3.38 18.09
C TYR A 385 38.81 -2.81 17.23
N ALA A 386 38.74 -2.94 15.90
CA ALA A 386 39.73 -2.36 15.00
C ALA A 386 39.47 -0.88 14.69
N ILE A 387 38.20 -0.46 14.66
CA ILE A 387 37.82 0.94 14.41
C ILE A 387 37.72 1.77 15.69
N LEU A 388 37.58 1.13 16.84
CA LEU A 388 37.57 1.78 18.15
C LEU A 388 39.01 2.01 18.60
N ASP A 389 39.41 3.27 18.76
CA ASP A 389 40.76 3.62 19.24
C ASP A 389 40.96 3.27 20.74
N GLU A 390 39.86 3.09 21.48
CA GLU A 390 39.86 2.72 22.89
C GLU A 390 39.80 1.19 23.11
N LYS A 391 40.60 0.69 24.05
CA LYS A 391 40.58 -0.72 24.45
C LYS A 391 39.48 -0.98 25.49
N VAL A 392 38.27 -1.21 25.02
CA VAL A 392 37.13 -1.57 25.87
C VAL A 392 37.05 -3.10 26.04
N GLY A 393 36.82 -3.57 27.27
CA GLY A 393 36.60 -4.98 27.55
C GLY A 393 35.28 -5.50 26.98
N LEU A 394 35.20 -6.78 26.65
CA LEU A 394 33.93 -7.42 26.27
C LEU A 394 33.03 -7.52 27.50
N THR A 395 31.97 -6.73 27.54
CA THR A 395 30.99 -6.72 28.63
C THR A 395 29.65 -7.26 28.16
N CYS A 396 28.83 -7.77 29.10
CA CYS A 396 27.45 -8.17 28.83
C CYS A 396 26.66 -7.03 28.16
N ASN A 397 26.91 -5.78 28.58
CA ASN A 397 26.27 -4.60 27.99
C ASN A 397 26.58 -4.45 26.50
N LEU A 398 27.82 -4.69 26.06
CA LEU A 398 28.18 -4.60 24.64
C LEU A 398 27.42 -5.64 23.80
N LEU A 399 27.36 -6.88 24.28
CA LEU A 399 26.62 -7.96 23.61
C LEU A 399 25.10 -7.68 23.63
N SER A 400 24.59 -7.15 24.74
CA SER A 400 23.20 -6.69 24.85
C SER A 400 22.91 -5.58 23.85
N GLN A 401 23.84 -4.65 23.58
CA GLN A 401 23.66 -3.62 22.55
C GLN A 401 23.53 -4.22 21.15
N ILE A 402 24.28 -5.28 20.81
CA ILE A 402 24.11 -5.98 19.53
C ILE A 402 22.70 -6.57 19.43
N SER A 403 22.21 -7.21 20.50
CA SER A 403 20.84 -7.73 20.55
C SER A 403 19.80 -6.61 20.41
N THR A 404 20.00 -5.47 21.07
CA THR A 404 19.12 -4.30 20.96
C THR A 404 19.11 -3.74 19.53
N LEU A 405 20.27 -3.65 18.85
CA LEU A 405 20.34 -3.20 17.45
C LEU A 405 19.59 -4.14 16.49
N VAL A 406 19.59 -5.45 16.77
CA VAL A 406 18.78 -6.43 16.02
C VAL A 406 17.29 -6.22 16.32
N HIS A 407 16.92 -6.03 17.58
CA HIS A 407 15.53 -5.79 17.97
C HIS A 407 14.96 -4.50 17.35
N LEU A 408 15.79 -3.44 17.27
CA LEU A 408 15.49 -2.18 16.57
C LEU A 408 15.48 -2.30 15.04
N LYS A 409 15.70 -3.49 14.48
CA LYS A 409 15.75 -3.76 13.03
C LYS A 409 16.82 -2.99 12.26
N LEU A 410 17.82 -2.44 12.94
CA LEU A 410 19.02 -1.85 12.34
C LEU A 410 20.00 -2.95 11.86
N LEU A 411 19.91 -4.12 12.50
CA LEU A 411 20.53 -5.37 12.08
C LEU A 411 19.45 -6.43 11.93
N ALA A 412 19.68 -7.41 11.06
CA ALA A 412 18.78 -8.54 10.87
C ALA A 412 19.56 -9.87 10.82
N PHE A 413 18.96 -10.94 11.36
CA PHE A 413 19.48 -12.29 11.16
C PHE A 413 19.09 -12.80 9.78
N VAL A 414 20.07 -13.30 9.03
CA VAL A 414 19.87 -13.99 7.75
C VAL A 414 19.75 -15.50 7.97
N SER A 415 20.48 -16.03 8.96
CA SER A 415 20.49 -17.45 9.27
C SER A 415 20.91 -17.69 10.72
N GLY A 416 20.40 -18.76 11.32
CA GLY A 416 20.86 -19.27 12.60
C GLY A 416 20.45 -18.44 13.82
N GLU A 417 19.26 -17.82 13.81
CA GLU A 417 18.74 -17.05 14.96
C GLU A 417 18.65 -17.89 16.25
N GLN A 418 18.44 -19.19 16.14
CA GLN A 418 18.39 -20.11 17.28
C GLN A 418 19.80 -20.49 17.80
N ASN A 419 20.84 -20.40 16.96
CA ASN A 419 22.19 -20.90 17.25
C ASN A 419 23.21 -19.75 17.38
N ILE A 420 22.79 -18.65 18.04
CA ILE A 420 23.62 -17.45 18.23
C ILE A 420 24.86 -17.76 19.07
N MET A 421 24.72 -18.56 20.13
CA MET A 421 25.82 -18.92 21.03
C MET A 421 26.85 -19.84 20.37
N ASP A 422 26.45 -20.61 19.35
CA ASP A 422 27.33 -21.53 18.63
C ASP A 422 28.19 -20.83 17.55
N GLY A 423 28.07 -19.51 17.40
CA GLY A 423 28.84 -18.71 16.42
C GLY A 423 28.42 -18.91 14.96
N SER A 424 27.41 -19.75 14.69
CA SER A 424 26.91 -20.02 13.34
C SER A 424 25.99 -18.91 12.79
N ALA A 425 25.44 -18.08 13.68
CA ALA A 425 24.53 -17.01 13.32
C ALA A 425 25.17 -15.99 12.38
N LYS A 426 24.39 -15.59 11.36
CA LYS A 426 24.79 -14.60 10.36
C LYS A 426 23.88 -13.40 10.42
N LEU A 427 24.48 -12.22 10.60
CA LEU A 427 23.79 -10.94 10.59
C LEU A 427 24.02 -10.20 9.28
N GLN A 428 23.13 -9.25 9.01
CA GLN A 428 23.19 -8.30 7.90
C GLN A 428 22.79 -6.91 8.40
N CYS A 429 23.44 -5.87 7.88
CA CYS A 429 23.07 -4.49 8.16
C CYS A 429 21.96 -4.04 7.21
N THR A 430 20.89 -3.46 7.76
CA THR A 430 19.73 -2.97 6.99
C THR A 430 19.81 -1.47 6.67
N VAL A 431 20.81 -0.80 7.22
CA VAL A 431 20.94 0.65 7.22
C VAL A 431 21.71 1.14 5.98
N GLY A 432 21.25 2.26 5.40
CA GLY A 432 21.86 2.88 4.23
C GLY A 432 23.11 3.72 4.52
N LEU A 433 23.88 4.00 3.46
CA LEU A 433 25.15 4.74 3.55
C LEU A 433 24.99 6.14 4.17
N GLU A 434 23.98 6.92 3.76
CA GLU A 434 23.78 8.30 4.24
C GLU A 434 23.60 8.37 5.76
N PHE A 435 22.88 7.40 6.33
CA PHE A 435 22.67 7.31 7.77
C PHE A 435 23.98 7.00 8.51
N VAL A 436 24.79 6.07 7.98
CA VAL A 436 26.07 5.70 8.59
C VAL A 436 27.10 6.82 8.45
N LEU A 437 27.09 7.57 7.34
CA LEU A 437 27.91 8.78 7.18
C LEU A 437 27.53 9.86 8.20
N TYR A 438 26.24 10.04 8.47
CA TYR A 438 25.78 10.97 9.50
C TYR A 438 26.25 10.54 10.90
N ILE A 439 26.08 9.26 11.27
CA ILE A 439 26.58 8.73 12.54
C ILE A 439 28.11 8.90 12.64
N GLY A 440 28.83 8.62 11.56
CA GLY A 440 30.28 8.84 11.48
C GLY A 440 30.64 10.30 11.79
N LYS A 441 29.92 11.28 11.23
CA LYS A 441 30.13 12.70 11.55
C LYS A 441 29.85 13.04 13.02
N VAL A 442 28.79 12.49 13.61
CA VAL A 442 28.44 12.72 15.03
C VAL A 442 29.51 12.18 15.97
N VAL A 443 30.13 11.07 15.60
CA VAL A 443 31.16 10.38 16.40
C VAL A 443 32.57 10.88 16.08
N GLY A 444 32.75 11.60 14.98
CA GLY A 444 34.06 12.04 14.49
C GLY A 444 34.83 10.97 13.70
N PHE A 445 34.16 9.91 13.23
CA PHE A 445 34.76 8.81 12.48
C PHE A 445 34.51 8.92 10.97
N ASN A 446 35.58 8.88 10.16
CA ASN A 446 35.47 8.96 8.70
C ASN A 446 35.21 7.58 8.05
N VAL A 447 33.94 7.24 7.88
CA VAL A 447 33.50 5.96 7.31
C VAL A 447 33.97 5.78 5.86
N ARG A 448 34.04 6.85 5.05
CA ARG A 448 34.39 6.76 3.62
C ARG A 448 35.79 6.21 3.40
N GLN A 449 36.71 6.48 4.31
CA GLN A 449 38.07 5.97 4.27
C GLN A 449 38.14 4.43 4.36
N TYR A 450 37.15 3.80 4.98
CA TYR A 450 37.10 2.35 5.20
C TYR A 450 36.22 1.62 4.19
N LEU A 451 35.64 2.31 3.20
CA LEU A 451 34.87 1.70 2.13
C LEU A 451 35.77 1.44 0.93
N CYS A 452 35.79 0.18 0.47
CA CYS A 452 36.66 -0.23 -0.65
C CYS A 452 36.34 0.45 -1.99
N ASP A 453 35.14 1.02 -2.15
CA ASP A 453 34.70 1.66 -3.39
C ASP A 453 35.17 3.12 -3.52
N PHE A 454 35.66 3.74 -2.44
CA PHE A 454 36.13 5.13 -2.41
C PHE A 454 37.64 5.25 -2.18
N MET A 455 38.37 4.13 -2.31
CA MET A 455 39.79 3.97 -1.95
C MET A 455 40.61 3.44 -3.11
#